data_AF-A0A0S4FL28-F1
#
_entry.id   AF-A0A0S4FL28-F1
#
_cell.length_a   1.000
_cell.length_b   1.000
_cell.length_c   1.000
_cell.angle_alpha   90.00
_cell.angle_beta   90.00
_cell.angle_gamma   90.00
#
_symmetry.space_group_name_H-M   'P 1'
#
loop_
_entity.id
_entity.type
_entity.pdbx_description
1 polymer ?
#
loop_
_entity_poly.entity_id
_entity_poly.type
_entity_poly.pdbx_seq_one_letter_code
_entity_poly.pdbx_strand_id
1 'polypeptide(L)'
;MVWLLFVALVPFSAFFVGEYGNFQLPNIFFDLNLLAIGFLLFLNWRHALNSGLTDEMDEEVKKSSLRINLMLPAISILALALTFLPFIKEYGYGWSSLAYLLIPVIKQFQ
;
A
#
# COMPACT_ATOMS: atom_id res chain seq x y z
N MET A 1 4.57 5.13 16.15
CA MET A 1 4.98 6.48 15.73
C MET A 1 5.50 6.52 14.30
N VAL A 2 6.47 5.68 13.92
CA VAL A 2 7.02 5.66 12.54
C VAL A 2 5.96 5.50 11.44
N TRP A 3 4.91 4.70 11.66
CA TRP A 3 3.80 4.56 10.70
C TRP A 3 3.12 5.89 10.33
N LEU A 4 2.87 6.77 11.31
CA LEU A 4 2.19 8.05 11.08
C LEU A 4 3.03 9.01 10.23
N LEU A 5 4.36 8.92 10.28
CA LEU A 5 5.24 9.70 9.41
C LEU A 5 4.94 9.42 7.94
N PHE A 6 4.84 8.13 7.58
CA PHE A 6 4.56 7.75 6.19
C PHE A 6 3.13 8.14 5.78
N VAL A 7 2.16 8.01 6.68
CA VAL A 7 0.78 8.48 6.45
C VAL A 7 0.73 9.98 6.19
N ALA A 8 1.47 10.78 6.96
CA ALA A 8 1.57 12.23 6.76
C ALA A 8 2.28 12.61 5.44
N LEU A 9 3.10 11.71 4.88
CA LEU A 9 3.74 11.90 3.58
C LEU A 9 2.82 11.61 2.38
N VAL A 10 1.69 10.92 2.57
CA VAL A 10 0.79 10.51 1.47
C VAL A 10 0.31 11.69 0.61
N PRO A 11 -0.12 12.84 1.18
CA PRO A 11 -0.56 13.96 0.36
C PRO A 11 0.57 14.52 -0.52
N PHE A 12 1.81 14.54 0.00
CA PHE A 12 2.97 14.99 -0.74
C PHE A 12 3.33 14.02 -1.87
N SER A 13 3.38 12.71 -1.59
CA SER A 13 3.70 11.71 -2.61
C SER A 13 2.62 11.66 -3.71
N ALA A 14 1.35 11.84 -3.36
CA ALA A 14 0.24 11.96 -4.32
C ALA A 14 0.37 13.22 -5.19
N PHE A 15 0.66 14.37 -4.57
CA PHE A 15 0.94 15.61 -5.31
C PHE A 15 2.12 15.44 -6.27
N PHE A 16 3.18 14.77 -5.83
CA PHE A 16 4.37 14.53 -6.65
C PHE A 16 4.06 13.69 -7.91
N VAL A 17 3.18 12.69 -7.79
CA VAL A 17 2.65 11.93 -8.95
C VAL A 17 1.74 12.79 -9.83
N GLY A 18 0.91 13.65 -9.24
CA GLY A 18 0.03 14.56 -10.00
C GLY A 18 0.81 15.54 -10.89
N GLU A 19 1.89 16.11 -10.36
CA GLU A 19 2.71 17.10 -11.08
C GLU A 19 3.72 16.44 -12.03
N TYR A 20 4.32 15.32 -11.63
CA TYR A 20 5.44 14.70 -12.35
C TYR A 20 5.17 13.26 -12.80
N GLY A 21 3.92 12.83 -12.92
CA GLY A 21 3.54 11.45 -13.22
C GLY A 21 4.04 10.90 -14.57
N ASN A 22 4.55 11.75 -15.45
CA ASN A 22 5.25 11.35 -16.68
C ASN A 22 6.67 10.83 -16.44
N PHE A 23 7.20 11.00 -15.22
CA PHE A 23 8.47 10.44 -14.79
C PHE A 23 8.25 9.21 -13.91
N GLN A 24 9.22 8.30 -13.93
CA GLN A 24 9.15 7.06 -13.16
C GLN A 24 9.32 7.29 -11.66
N LEU A 25 10.20 8.22 -11.27
CA LEU A 25 10.60 8.45 -9.88
C LEU A 25 9.43 8.84 -8.96
N PRO A 26 8.52 9.76 -9.33
CA PRO A 26 7.35 10.08 -8.52
C PRO A 26 6.45 8.88 -8.20
N ASN A 27 6.21 8.03 -9.19
CA ASN A 27 5.40 6.82 -9.01
C ASN A 27 6.08 5.81 -8.08
N ILE A 28 7.39 5.56 -8.28
CA ILE A 28 8.18 4.75 -7.36
C ILE A 28 8.12 5.30 -5.94
N PHE A 29 8.26 6.63 -5.77
CA PHE A 29 8.21 7.28 -4.46
C PHE A 29 6.86 7.09 -3.77
N PHE A 30 5.76 7.25 -4.52
CA PHE A 30 4.40 7.01 -4.04
C PHE A 30 4.17 5.55 -3.66
N ASP A 31 4.56 4.61 -4.54
CA ASP A 31 4.40 3.18 -4.31
C ASP A 31 5.21 2.69 -3.10
N LEU A 32 6.44 3.17 -2.93
CA LEU A 32 7.27 2.87 -1.76
C LEU A 32 6.67 3.44 -0.47
N ASN A 33 6.08 4.63 -0.53
CA ASN A 33 5.41 5.23 0.62
C ASN A 33 4.22 4.37 1.07
N LEU A 34 3.36 3.94 0.13
CA LEU A 34 2.23 3.06 0.43
C LEU A 34 2.67 1.65 0.89
N LEU A 35 3.72 1.10 0.29
CA LEU A 35 4.34 -0.14 0.74
C LEU A 35 4.80 -0.05 2.19
N ALA A 36 5.48 1.03 2.56
CA ALA A 36 5.94 1.27 3.93
C ALA A 36 4.77 1.36 4.92
N ILE A 37 3.68 2.06 4.55
CA ILE A 37 2.47 2.16 5.37
C ILE A 37 1.87 0.78 5.65
N GLY A 38 1.64 -0.01 4.59
CA GLY A 38 1.05 -1.33 4.72
C GLY A 38 1.94 -2.30 5.50
N PHE A 39 3.25 -2.27 5.24
CA PHE A 39 4.21 -3.15 5.89
C PHE A 39 4.35 -2.83 7.39
N LEU A 40 4.43 -1.55 7.76
CA LEU A 40 4.49 -1.12 9.16
C LEU A 40 3.18 -1.45 9.90
N LEU A 41 2.03 -1.33 9.23
CA LEU A 41 0.75 -1.72 9.81
C LEU A 41 0.69 -3.24 10.08
N PHE A 42 1.17 -4.04 9.13
CA PHE A 42 1.31 -5.50 9.32
C PHE A 42 2.22 -5.84 10.51
N LEU A 43 3.37 -5.16 10.65
CA LEU A 43 4.26 -5.37 11.79
C LEU A 43 3.62 -4.99 13.13
N ASN A 44 2.88 -3.87 13.19
CA ASN A 44 2.12 -3.48 14.38
C ASN A 44 1.10 -4.56 14.76
N TRP A 45 0.38 -5.11 13.77
CA TRP A 45 -0.62 -6.13 14.01
C TRP A 45 0.01 -7.46 14.47
N ARG A 46 1.13 -7.86 13.86
CA ARG A 46 1.91 -9.02 14.29
C ARG A 46 2.43 -8.85 15.72
N HIS A 47 2.87 -7.66 16.09
CA HIS A 47 3.29 -7.36 17.46
C HIS A 47 2.12 -7.45 18.45
N ALA A 48 0.94 -6.94 18.09
CA ALA A 48 -0.26 -7.03 18.93
C ALA A 48 -0.69 -8.48 19.17
N LEU A 49 -0.69 -9.31 18.13
CA LEU A 49 -0.99 -10.75 18.22
C LEU A 49 0.00 -11.48 19.13
N ASN A 50 1.31 -11.22 18.99
CA ASN A 50 2.34 -11.85 19.79
C ASN A 50 2.34 -11.40 21.26
N SER A 51 1.79 -10.23 21.56
CA SER A 51 1.78 -9.64 22.90
C SER A 51 0.50 -9.93 23.68
N GLY A 52 -0.42 -10.74 23.12
CA GLY A 52 -1.70 -11.08 23.75
C GLY A 52 -2.71 -9.93 23.81
N LEU A 53 -2.41 -8.78 23.17
CA LEU A 53 -3.28 -7.59 23.16
C LEU A 53 -4.61 -7.82 22.41
N THR A 54 -4.70 -8.94 21.68
CA THR A 54 -5.86 -9.32 20.87
C THR A 54 -6.49 -10.64 21.34
N ASP A 55 -6.16 -11.14 22.54
CA ASP A 55 -6.61 -12.46 23.00
C ASP A 55 -8.14 -12.58 23.13
N GLU A 56 -8.82 -11.46 23.37
CA GLU A 56 -10.29 -11.38 23.42
C GLU A 56 -10.95 -11.40 22.03
N MET A 57 -10.17 -11.23 20.96
CA MET A 57 -10.69 -11.23 19.58
C MET A 57 -10.80 -12.64 19.03
N ASP A 58 -11.86 -12.87 18.27
CA ASP A 58 -12.07 -14.14 17.59
C ASP A 58 -10.97 -14.42 16.56
N GLU A 59 -10.59 -15.69 16.40
CA GLU A 59 -9.49 -16.14 15.54
C GLU A 59 -9.75 -15.80 14.07
N GLU A 60 -11.02 -15.77 13.67
CA GLU A 60 -11.44 -15.37 12.32
C GLU A 60 -11.18 -13.87 12.07
N VAL A 61 -11.42 -13.03 13.07
CA VAL A 61 -11.15 -11.57 13.00
C VAL A 61 -9.64 -11.29 12.97
N LYS A 62 -8.84 -12.04 13.73
CA LYS A 62 -7.37 -11.95 13.71
C LYS A 62 -6.81 -12.24 12.31
N LYS A 63 -7.26 -13.33 11.68
CA LYS A 63 -6.85 -13.74 10.33
C LYS A 63 -7.31 -12.77 9.26
N SER A 64 -8.56 -12.31 9.33
CA SER A 64 -9.10 -11.33 8.38
C SER A 64 -8.31 -10.01 8.44
N SER A 65 -8.01 -9.53 9.64
CA SER A 65 -7.24 -8.29 9.85
C SER A 65 -5.81 -8.38 9.31
N LEU A 66 -5.12 -9.51 9.50
CA LEU A 66 -3.81 -9.76 8.87
C LEU A 66 -3.88 -9.75 7.34
N ARG A 67 -4.92 -10.36 6.77
CA ARG A 67 -5.10 -10.46 5.32
C ARG A 67 -5.32 -9.09 4.69
N ILE A 68 -6.16 -8.26 5.31
CA ILE A 68 -6.43 -6.88 4.87
C ILE A 68 -5.14 -6.04 4.96
N ASN A 69 -4.36 -6.18 6.03
CA ASN A 69 -3.11 -5.43 6.20
C ASN A 69 -2.04 -5.81 5.16
N LEU A 70 -2.08 -7.02 4.61
CA LEU A 70 -1.17 -7.48 3.55
C LEU A 70 -1.62 -7.10 2.14
N MET A 71 -2.89 -6.72 1.95
CA MET A 71 -3.38 -6.30 0.63
C MET A 71 -2.68 -5.04 0.12
N LEU A 72 -2.54 -4.02 0.98
CA LEU A 72 -1.90 -2.76 0.59
C LEU A 72 -0.43 -2.97 0.15
N PRO A 73 0.43 -3.65 0.91
CA PRO A 73 1.78 -4.00 0.47
C PRO A 73 1.82 -4.79 -0.84
N ALA A 74 0.95 -5.79 -0.99
CA ALA A 74 0.94 -6.63 -2.18
C ALA A 74 0.60 -5.81 -3.44
N ILE A 75 -0.41 -4.94 -3.34
CA ILE A 75 -0.83 -4.07 -4.44
C ILE A 75 0.24 -3.01 -4.72
N SER A 76 0.92 -2.48 -3.70
CA SER A 76 2.04 -1.56 -3.89
C SER A 76 3.23 -2.20 -4.60
N ILE A 77 3.55 -3.46 -4.29
CA ILE A 77 4.60 -4.20 -5.02
C ILE A 77 4.19 -4.41 -6.48
N LEU A 78 2.92 -4.74 -6.74
CA LEU A 78 2.41 -4.87 -8.10
C LEU A 78 2.49 -3.54 -8.86
N ALA A 79 2.02 -2.44 -8.26
CA ALA A 79 2.09 -1.11 -8.85
C ALA A 79 3.54 -0.70 -9.18
N LEU A 80 4.46 -0.94 -8.24
CA LEU A 80 5.88 -0.67 -8.41
C LEU A 80 6.47 -1.52 -9.55
N ALA A 81 6.13 -2.81 -9.63
CA ALA A 81 6.56 -3.68 -10.72
C ALA A 81 6.02 -3.22 -12.09
N LEU A 82 4.76 -2.74 -12.14
CA LEU A 82 4.17 -2.17 -13.36
C LEU A 82 4.96 -0.95 -13.86
N THR A 83 5.57 -0.15 -12.98
CA THR A 83 6.39 1.00 -13.41
C THR A 83 7.61 0.61 -14.26
N PHE A 84 8.09 -0.63 -14.19
CA PHE A 84 9.23 -1.11 -14.98
C PHE A 84 8.83 -1.74 -16.33
N LEU A 85 7.53 -1.91 -16.59
CA LEU A 85 7.07 -2.46 -17.86
C LEU A 85 7.18 -1.42 -18.97
N PRO A 86 7.66 -1.81 -20.17
CA PRO A 86 7.85 -0.88 -21.30
C PRO A 86 6.55 -0.26 -21.78
N PHE A 87 5.41 -0.95 -21.60
CA PHE A 87 4.07 -0.43 -21.93
C PHE A 87 3.73 0.84 -21.14
N ILE A 88 4.02 0.88 -19.84
CA ILE A 88 3.68 2.03 -18.98
C ILE A 88 4.52 3.27 -19.32
N LYS A 89 5.74 3.07 -19.84
CA LYS A 89 6.60 4.16 -20.31
C LYS A 89 5.97 4.95 -21.47
N GLU A 90 5.16 4.30 -22.31
CA GLU A 90 4.57 4.91 -23.50
C GLU A 90 3.32 5.75 -23.19
N TYR A 91 2.54 5.36 -22.17
CA TYR A 91 1.30 6.04 -21.76
C TYR A 91 1.48 6.98 -20.56
N GLY A 92 2.61 6.91 -19.86
CA GLY A 92 2.94 7.69 -18.67
C GLY A 92 2.94 6.82 -17.40
N TYR A 93 3.91 7.05 -16.50
CA TYR A 93 4.07 6.22 -15.31
C TYR A 93 2.92 6.38 -14.30
N GLY A 94 2.22 7.52 -14.30
CA GLY A 94 1.05 7.79 -13.45
C GLY A 94 -0.06 6.73 -13.54
N TRP A 95 -0.17 6.02 -14.66
CA TRP A 95 -1.18 4.98 -14.88
C TRP A 95 -0.97 3.74 -14.00
N SER A 96 0.25 3.48 -13.48
CA SER A 96 0.48 2.36 -12.54
C SER A 96 -0.32 2.54 -11.25
N SER A 97 -0.56 3.79 -10.85
CA SER A 97 -1.32 4.16 -9.64
C SER A 97 -2.78 3.71 -9.68
N LEU A 98 -3.34 3.43 -10.86
CA LEU A 98 -4.70 2.89 -10.98
C LEU A 98 -4.83 1.48 -10.37
N ALA A 99 -3.73 0.76 -10.18
CA ALA A 99 -3.74 -0.53 -9.49
C ALA A 99 -4.37 -0.43 -8.09
N TYR A 100 -4.26 0.71 -7.42
CA TYR A 100 -4.86 0.93 -6.11
C TYR A 100 -6.39 1.03 -6.13
N LEU A 101 -7.01 1.30 -7.29
CA LEU A 101 -8.48 1.23 -7.44
C LEU A 101 -9.01 -0.20 -7.28
N LEU A 102 -8.15 -1.22 -7.36
CA LEU A 102 -8.51 -2.60 -7.07
C LEU A 102 -8.76 -2.83 -5.58
N ILE A 103 -8.27 -1.97 -4.67
CA ILE A 103 -8.45 -2.12 -3.22
C ILE A 103 -9.93 -2.19 -2.83
N PRO A 104 -10.79 -1.20 -3.14
CA PRO A 104 -12.22 -1.26 -2.80
C PRO A 104 -12.92 -2.45 -3.48
N VAL A 105 -12.52 -2.79 -4.71
CA VAL A 105 -13.08 -3.91 -5.47
C VAL A 105 -12.75 -5.24 -4.83
N ILE A 106 -11.55 -5.45 -4.31
CA ILE A 106 -11.17 -6.70 -3.64
C ILE A 106 -11.83 -6.78 -2.26
N LYS A 107 -11.97 -5.65 -1.57
CA LYS A 107 -12.60 -5.58 -0.26
C LYS A 107 -14.10 -5.93 -0.28
N GLN A 108 -14.80 -5.73 -1.39
CA GLN A 108 -16.23 -6.07 -1.48
C GLN A 108 -16.51 -7.58 -1.58
N PHE A 109 -15.49 -8.41 -1.85
CA PHE A 109 -15.59 -9.86 -1.97
C PHE A 109 -15.03 -10.62 -0.75
N GLN A 110 -14.63 -9.90 0.30
CA GLN A 110 -14.21 -10.44 1.60
C GLN A 110 -15.24 -10.09 2.67
#